data_AF-A0A9W8JG15-F1
#
_entry.id   AF-A0A9W8JG15-F1
#
_cell.length_a   1.000
_cell.length_b   1.000
_cell.length_c   1.000
_cell.angle_alpha   90.00
_cell.angle_beta   90.00
_cell.angle_gamma   90.00
#
_symmetry.space_group_name_H-M   'P 1'
#
loop_
_entity.id
_entity.type
_entity.pdbx_description
1 polymer ?
#
loop_
_entity_poly.entity_id
_entity_poly.type
_entity_poly.pdbx_seq_one_letter_code
_entity_poly.pdbx_strand_id
1 'polypeptide(L)'
;MGNSNVATITISGHGKRPSVSSGDLTPAVLLEFAQYCRCYFDEKDIPEEKRVARPVLFCFKDVRISTYVSANQSVLGALPFDTFLKRIRDNFLPHDWADNLRADIYRASQGKDQPWRDYANKVARDNALLTLSDDGPLPESRIMEQLKSNMSDHLRSKLRPITIPKTIRIGSEEVDIPLLQWTEFIARYDDDLRFELKRAREIADDVHRNAKRQNTGSTSSAPQRPPRPPCRLWF
;
A
#
# COMPACT_ATOMS: atom_id res chain seq x y z
N MET A 1 0.33 -10.63 -18.72
CA MET A 1 -0.74 -10.42 -17.74
C MET A 1 -1.64 -9.35 -18.31
N GLY A 2 -2.88 -9.69 -18.67
CA GLY A 2 -3.79 -8.77 -19.34
C GLY A 2 -4.09 -7.57 -18.45
N ASN A 3 -4.24 -6.39 -19.05
CA ASN A 3 -4.75 -5.21 -18.36
C ASN A 3 -6.12 -5.55 -17.76
N SER A 4 -6.15 -5.92 -16.47
CA SER A 4 -7.38 -6.09 -15.71
C SER A 4 -8.06 -4.73 -15.66
N ASN A 5 -9.20 -4.59 -16.33
CA ASN A 5 -10.01 -3.39 -16.26
C ASN A 5 -10.70 -3.38 -14.90
N VAL A 6 -9.99 -2.96 -13.85
CA VAL A 6 -10.51 -2.94 -12.48
C VAL A 6 -11.63 -1.91 -12.38
N ALA A 7 -12.75 -2.30 -11.76
CA ALA A 7 -13.86 -1.40 -11.52
C ALA A 7 -13.43 -0.24 -10.61
N THR A 8 -14.09 0.92 -10.76
CA THR A 8 -13.81 2.13 -9.99
C THR A 8 -15.10 2.70 -9.42
N ILE A 9 -15.00 3.35 -8.27
CA ILE A 9 -16.15 4.01 -7.65
C ILE A 9 -16.23 5.44 -8.14
N THR A 10 -17.46 5.85 -8.46
CA THR A 10 -17.80 7.20 -8.89
C THR A 10 -18.84 7.76 -7.94
N ILE A 11 -18.58 8.96 -7.43
CA ILE A 11 -19.49 9.69 -6.55
C ILE A 11 -19.72 11.04 -7.20
N SER A 12 -20.97 11.34 -7.55
CA SER A 12 -21.32 12.54 -8.31
C SER A 12 -21.54 13.79 -7.43
N GLY A 13 -20.93 13.82 -6.24
CA GLY A 13 -21.06 14.89 -5.23
C GLY A 13 -21.49 14.37 -3.84
N HIS A 14 -21.44 15.25 -2.84
CA HIS A 14 -21.81 14.93 -1.45
C HIS A 14 -23.26 14.44 -1.35
N GLY A 15 -23.51 13.40 -0.54
CA GLY A 15 -24.85 12.85 -0.35
C GLY A 15 -25.47 12.16 -1.55
N LYS A 16 -24.68 11.81 -2.57
CA LYS A 16 -25.15 11.03 -3.72
C LYS A 16 -24.78 9.56 -3.57
N ARG A 17 -25.66 8.72 -4.11
CA ARG A 17 -25.48 7.27 -4.18
C ARG A 17 -24.18 6.93 -4.92
N PRO A 18 -23.31 6.07 -4.37
CA PRO A 18 -22.11 5.61 -5.07
C PRO A 18 -22.48 4.76 -6.29
N SER A 19 -21.68 4.82 -7.34
CA SER A 19 -21.76 3.90 -8.49
C SER A 19 -20.45 3.22 -8.76
N VAL A 20 -20.50 1.92 -9.07
CA VAL A 20 -19.35 1.09 -9.43
C VAL A 20 -19.33 0.97 -10.96
N SER A 21 -18.24 1.42 -11.59
CA SER A 21 -18.06 1.36 -13.04
C SER A 21 -17.98 -0.09 -13.54
N SER A 22 -18.01 -0.27 -14.87
CA SER A 22 -17.81 -1.59 -15.49
C SER A 22 -16.36 -2.04 -15.31
N GLY A 23 -16.15 -3.29 -14.93
CA GLY A 23 -14.81 -3.82 -14.69
C GLY A 23 -14.82 -4.96 -13.68
N ASP A 24 -13.63 -5.50 -13.43
CA ASP A 24 -13.44 -6.56 -12.46
C ASP A 24 -13.53 -6.02 -11.04
N LEU A 25 -14.39 -6.67 -10.25
CA LEU A 25 -14.60 -6.36 -8.86
C LEU A 25 -13.40 -6.87 -8.04
N THR A 26 -12.91 -6.05 -7.12
CA THR A 26 -11.83 -6.41 -6.19
C THR A 26 -12.29 -6.20 -4.75
N PRO A 27 -11.64 -6.83 -3.76
CA PRO A 27 -11.96 -6.58 -2.35
C PRO A 27 -11.85 -5.09 -2.00
N ALA A 28 -10.87 -4.37 -2.55
CA ALA A 28 -10.69 -2.93 -2.32
C ALA A 28 -11.89 -2.12 -2.79
N VAL A 29 -12.35 -2.36 -4.03
CA VAL A 29 -13.53 -1.69 -4.59
C VAL A 29 -14.78 -2.04 -3.78
N LEU A 30 -14.95 -3.29 -3.37
CA LEU A 30 -16.14 -3.68 -2.62
C LEU A 30 -16.16 -3.06 -1.21
N LEU A 31 -15.00 -2.95 -0.54
CA LEU A 31 -14.89 -2.33 0.78
C LEU A 31 -15.17 -0.84 0.70
N GLU A 32 -14.56 -0.15 -0.27
CA GLU A 32 -14.77 1.27 -0.50
C GLU A 32 -16.24 1.55 -0.86
N PHE A 33 -16.86 0.70 -1.69
CA PHE A 33 -18.28 0.79 -2.00
C PHE A 33 -19.15 0.65 -0.74
N ALA A 34 -18.84 -0.32 0.11
CA ALA A 34 -19.55 -0.54 1.37
C ALA A 34 -19.46 0.69 2.30
N GLN A 35 -18.28 1.31 2.40
CA GLN A 35 -18.06 2.52 3.18
C GLN A 35 -18.91 3.69 2.65
N TYR A 36 -18.88 3.95 1.34
CA TYR A 36 -19.68 5.02 0.76
C TYR A 36 -21.19 4.77 0.86
N CYS A 37 -21.63 3.53 0.74
CA CYS A 37 -23.03 3.16 0.97
C CYS A 37 -23.45 3.47 2.40
N ARG A 38 -22.64 3.11 3.40
CA ARG A 38 -22.93 3.40 4.82
C ARG A 38 -23.04 4.90 5.07
N CYS A 39 -22.07 5.70 4.59
CA CYS A 39 -22.14 7.16 4.69
C CYS A 39 -23.41 7.73 4.03
N TYR A 40 -23.80 7.20 2.86
CA TYR A 40 -25.02 7.61 2.18
C TYR A 40 -26.29 7.22 2.95
N PHE A 41 -26.32 6.06 3.60
CA PHE A 41 -27.45 5.64 4.43
C PHE A 41 -27.62 6.55 5.64
N ASP A 42 -26.53 6.90 6.30
CA ASP A 42 -26.54 7.78 7.47
C ASP A 42 -26.96 9.20 7.08
N GLU A 43 -26.43 9.74 5.97
CA GLU A 43 -26.77 11.08 5.50
C GLU A 43 -28.24 11.20 5.04
N LYS A 44 -28.84 10.11 4.54
CA LYS A 44 -30.21 10.08 4.03
C LYS A 44 -31.22 9.46 4.99
N ASP A 45 -30.78 9.09 6.20
CA ASP A 45 -31.59 8.42 7.22
C ASP A 45 -32.40 7.24 6.64
N ILE A 46 -31.70 6.36 5.91
CA ILE A 46 -32.35 5.24 5.21
C ILE A 46 -32.57 4.08 6.18
N PRO A 47 -33.83 3.65 6.40
CA PRO A 47 -34.15 2.51 7.25
C PRO A 47 -33.47 1.24 6.75
N GLU A 48 -33.02 0.40 7.68
CA GLU A 48 -32.20 -0.78 7.40
C GLU A 48 -32.82 -1.69 6.34
N GLU A 49 -34.12 -1.94 6.46
CA GLU A 49 -34.92 -2.77 5.56
C GLU A 49 -35.06 -2.20 4.13
N LYS A 50 -34.71 -0.93 3.91
CA LYS A 50 -34.76 -0.27 2.60
C LYS A 50 -33.38 0.00 2.01
N ARG A 51 -32.29 -0.31 2.73
CA ARG A 51 -30.91 -0.02 2.32
C ARG A 51 -30.48 -0.77 1.06
N VAL A 52 -31.07 -1.92 0.72
CA VAL A 52 -30.68 -2.65 -0.49
C VAL A 52 -31.61 -2.34 -1.67
N ALA A 53 -32.91 -2.57 -1.50
CA ALA A 53 -33.91 -2.52 -2.57
C ALA A 53 -33.91 -1.25 -3.44
N ARG A 54 -33.69 -0.07 -2.83
CA ARG A 54 -33.71 1.22 -3.53
C ARG A 54 -32.32 1.76 -3.89
N PRO A 55 -31.38 1.86 -2.93
CA PRO A 55 -30.16 2.62 -3.15
C PRO A 55 -28.94 1.77 -3.53
N VAL A 56 -29.02 0.44 -3.58
CA VAL A 56 -27.81 -0.39 -3.81
C VAL A 56 -27.91 -1.27 -5.06
N LEU A 57 -29.08 -1.87 -5.34
CA LEU A 57 -29.22 -2.84 -6.43
C LEU A 57 -28.73 -2.32 -7.80
N PHE A 58 -28.93 -1.03 -8.07
CA PHE A 58 -28.61 -0.43 -9.38
C PHE A 58 -27.28 0.36 -9.39
N CYS A 59 -26.40 0.14 -8.42
CA CYS A 59 -25.12 0.83 -8.34
C CYS A 59 -24.04 0.26 -9.28
N PHE A 60 -24.16 -1.02 -9.65
CA PHE A 60 -23.17 -1.70 -10.49
C PHE A 60 -23.46 -1.47 -11.98
N LYS A 61 -22.46 -0.98 -12.72
CA LYS A 61 -22.54 -0.75 -14.17
C LYS A 61 -22.04 -1.91 -15.02
N ASP A 62 -21.30 -2.85 -14.42
CA ASP A 62 -20.88 -4.07 -15.10
C ASP A 62 -22.10 -4.92 -15.50
N VAL A 63 -22.13 -5.37 -16.75
CA VAL A 63 -23.28 -6.11 -17.32
C VAL A 63 -23.49 -7.45 -16.61
N ARG A 64 -22.40 -8.11 -16.16
CA ARG A 64 -22.46 -9.41 -15.47
C ARG A 64 -23.16 -9.24 -14.12
N ILE A 65 -22.73 -8.24 -13.35
CA ILE A 65 -23.28 -7.96 -12.01
C ILE A 65 -24.72 -7.44 -12.11
N SER A 66 -24.97 -6.47 -12.98
CA SER A 66 -26.31 -5.89 -13.17
C SER A 66 -27.33 -6.93 -13.66
N THR A 67 -26.96 -7.80 -14.60
CA THR A 67 -27.85 -8.89 -15.06
C THR A 67 -28.17 -9.86 -13.92
N TYR A 68 -27.17 -10.27 -13.15
CA TYR A 68 -27.37 -11.11 -11.96
C TYR A 68 -28.31 -10.43 -10.94
N VAL A 69 -28.10 -9.14 -10.69
CA VAL A 69 -28.94 -8.38 -9.76
C VAL A 69 -30.37 -8.27 -10.27
N SER A 70 -30.58 -7.97 -11.56
CA SER A 70 -31.90 -7.90 -12.17
C SER A 70 -32.64 -9.24 -12.10
N ALA A 71 -31.95 -10.35 -12.36
CA ALA A 71 -32.54 -11.69 -12.29
C ALA A 71 -32.96 -12.09 -10.86
N ASN A 72 -32.28 -11.57 -9.84
CA ASN A 72 -32.50 -11.92 -8.43
C ASN A 72 -33.04 -10.75 -7.61
N GLN A 73 -33.66 -9.75 -8.25
CA GLN A 73 -33.97 -8.46 -7.63
C GLN A 73 -34.85 -8.58 -6.38
N SER A 74 -35.88 -9.43 -6.43
CA SER A 74 -36.80 -9.64 -5.32
C SER A 74 -36.11 -10.23 -4.09
N VAL A 75 -35.26 -11.24 -4.31
CA VAL A 75 -34.50 -11.90 -3.25
C VAL A 75 -33.44 -10.96 -2.69
N LEU A 76 -32.62 -10.35 -3.56
CA LEU A 76 -31.53 -9.47 -3.15
C LEU A 76 -32.04 -8.20 -2.45
N GLY A 77 -33.16 -7.63 -2.92
CA GLY A 77 -33.73 -6.42 -2.36
C GLY A 77 -34.23 -6.56 -0.92
N ALA A 78 -34.59 -7.78 -0.50
CA ALA A 78 -35.06 -8.08 0.84
C ALA A 78 -33.93 -8.40 1.84
N LEU A 79 -32.68 -8.53 1.37
CA LEU A 79 -31.55 -8.85 2.24
C LEU A 79 -31.10 -7.63 3.05
N PRO A 80 -30.61 -7.84 4.28
CA PRO A 80 -29.77 -6.86 4.96
C PRO A 80 -28.54 -6.51 4.11
N PHE A 81 -28.03 -5.29 4.28
CA PHE A 81 -26.94 -4.77 3.44
C PHE A 81 -25.67 -5.64 3.49
N ASP A 82 -25.26 -6.09 4.67
CA ASP A 82 -24.05 -6.92 4.80
C ASP A 82 -24.24 -8.31 4.17
N THR A 83 -25.45 -8.88 4.27
CA THR A 83 -25.79 -10.15 3.59
C THR A 83 -25.81 -9.99 2.07
N PHE A 84 -26.32 -8.87 1.56
CA PHE A 84 -26.24 -8.52 0.15
C PHE A 84 -24.78 -8.40 -0.31
N LEU A 85 -23.93 -7.67 0.42
CA LEU A 85 -22.52 -7.50 0.10
C LEU A 85 -21.78 -8.85 0.07
N LYS A 86 -22.02 -9.71 1.06
CA LYS A 86 -21.50 -11.08 1.09
C LYS A 86 -21.91 -11.86 -0.16
N ARG A 87 -23.18 -11.74 -0.58
CA ARG A 87 -23.67 -12.40 -1.79
C ARG A 87 -22.99 -11.88 -3.06
N ILE A 88 -22.71 -10.59 -3.17
CA ILE A 88 -21.96 -10.02 -4.29
C ILE A 88 -20.50 -10.49 -4.26
N ARG A 89 -19.86 -10.44 -3.09
CA ARG A 89 -18.50 -10.94 -2.85
C ARG A 89 -18.33 -12.38 -3.35
N ASP A 90 -19.20 -13.28 -2.90
CA ASP A 90 -19.09 -14.73 -3.17
C ASP A 90 -19.32 -15.10 -4.64
N ASN A 91 -20.05 -14.28 -5.39
CA ASN A 91 -20.33 -14.54 -6.81
C ASN A 91 -19.30 -13.90 -7.76
N PHE A 92 -18.63 -12.82 -7.34
CA PHE A 92 -17.83 -11.99 -8.26
C PHE A 92 -16.36 -11.83 -7.86
N LEU A 93 -15.96 -12.23 -6.65
CA LEU A 93 -14.54 -12.35 -6.29
C LEU A 93 -14.05 -13.79 -6.50
N PRO A 94 -12.74 -13.99 -6.76
CA PRO A 94 -12.13 -15.32 -6.74
C PRO A 94 -12.40 -16.03 -5.41
N HIS A 95 -12.73 -17.33 -5.43
CA HIS A 95 -13.14 -18.07 -4.22
C HIS A 95 -12.10 -18.02 -3.09
N ASP A 96 -10.82 -18.03 -3.46
CA ASP A 96 -9.64 -18.04 -2.59
C ASP A 96 -9.07 -16.63 -2.30
N TRP A 97 -9.81 -15.56 -2.63
CA TRP A 97 -9.32 -14.19 -2.50
C TRP A 97 -8.81 -13.86 -1.09
N ALA A 98 -9.52 -14.32 -0.04
CA ALA A 98 -9.19 -14.02 1.35
C ALA A 98 -7.93 -14.77 1.80
N ASP A 99 -7.81 -16.04 1.42
CA ASP A 99 -6.65 -16.88 1.76
C ASP A 99 -5.40 -16.40 1.02
N ASN A 100 -5.54 -16.05 -0.26
CA ASN A 100 -4.46 -15.44 -1.03
C ASN A 100 -4.00 -14.12 -0.39
N LEU A 101 -4.95 -13.29 0.04
CA LEU A 101 -4.63 -12.02 0.70
C LEU A 101 -3.93 -12.22 2.05
N ARG A 102 -4.37 -13.18 2.86
CA ARG A 102 -3.66 -13.55 4.10
C ARG A 102 -2.25 -14.02 3.83
N ALA A 103 -2.09 -14.91 2.85
CA ALA A 103 -0.78 -15.38 2.44
C ALA A 103 0.11 -14.23 1.94
N ASP A 104 -0.45 -13.26 1.23
CA ASP A 104 0.26 -12.05 0.79
C ASP A 104 0.68 -11.15 1.96
N ILE A 105 -0.16 -10.99 2.99
CA ILE A 105 0.20 -10.28 4.23
C ILE A 105 1.37 -11.00 4.92
N TYR A 106 1.32 -12.33 5.06
CA TYR A 106 2.40 -13.12 5.68
C TYR A 106 3.68 -13.16 4.84
N ARG A 107 3.58 -13.04 3.53
CA ARG A 107 4.75 -12.95 2.62
C ARG A 107 5.29 -11.53 2.47
N ALA A 108 4.53 -10.52 2.88
CA ALA A 108 4.96 -9.13 2.77
C ALA A 108 6.21 -8.86 3.61
N SER A 109 7.24 -8.31 2.97
CA SER A 109 8.49 -7.88 3.60
C SER A 109 8.86 -6.47 3.17
N GLN A 110 9.59 -5.77 4.03
CA GLN A 110 10.09 -4.44 3.72
C GLN A 110 11.14 -4.54 2.61
N GLY A 111 10.87 -3.93 1.46
CA GLY A 111 11.84 -3.84 0.37
C GLY A 111 13.10 -3.05 0.77
N LYS A 112 14.22 -3.32 0.09
CA LYS A 112 15.54 -2.72 0.40
C LYS A 112 15.51 -1.19 0.55
N ASP A 113 14.84 -0.51 -0.37
CA ASP A 113 14.75 0.96 -0.40
C ASP A 113 13.35 1.46 0.02
N GLN A 114 12.46 0.57 0.47
CA GLN A 114 11.06 0.90 0.75
C GLN A 114 10.88 1.48 2.16
N PRO A 115 10.35 2.71 2.31
CA PRO A 115 10.02 3.30 3.61
C PRO A 115 9.21 2.38 4.50
N TRP A 116 9.54 2.37 5.80
CA TRP A 116 8.81 1.59 6.79
C TRP A 116 7.32 1.91 6.76
N ARG A 117 6.97 3.20 6.64
CA ARG A 117 5.57 3.65 6.52
C ARG A 117 4.87 3.02 5.34
N ASP A 118 5.51 2.99 4.18
CA ASP A 118 4.91 2.42 2.97
C ASP A 118 4.69 0.92 3.11
N TYR A 119 5.66 0.22 3.71
CA TYR A 119 5.55 -1.21 4.00
C TYR A 119 4.41 -1.49 5.01
N ALA A 120 4.40 -0.79 6.15
CA ALA A 120 3.40 -0.96 7.19
C ALA A 120 1.98 -0.59 6.70
N ASN A 121 1.84 0.51 5.96
CA ASN A 121 0.58 0.94 5.36
C ASN A 121 0.05 -0.08 4.35
N LYS A 122 0.94 -0.69 3.54
CA LYS A 122 0.54 -1.77 2.63
C LYS A 122 -0.07 -2.94 3.41
N VAL A 123 0.63 -3.42 4.45
CA VAL A 123 0.15 -4.54 5.27
C VAL A 123 -1.16 -4.20 6.00
N ALA A 124 -1.27 -3.00 6.57
CA ALA A 124 -2.48 -2.54 7.25
C ALA A 124 -3.67 -2.41 6.28
N ARG A 125 -3.43 -1.86 5.08
CA ARG A 125 -4.45 -1.76 4.02
C ARG A 125 -4.92 -3.14 3.59
N ASP A 126 -4.00 -4.05 3.31
CA ASP A 126 -4.32 -5.41 2.88
C ASP A 126 -5.08 -6.15 4.01
N ASN A 127 -4.72 -5.95 5.29
CA ASN A 127 -5.47 -6.48 6.43
C ASN A 127 -6.88 -5.88 6.55
N ALA A 128 -7.07 -4.59 6.25
CA ALA A 128 -8.38 -3.96 6.28
C ALA A 128 -9.36 -4.56 5.27
N LEU A 129 -8.88 -5.04 4.12
CA LEU A 129 -9.72 -5.73 3.13
C LEU A 129 -10.27 -7.06 3.65
N LEU A 130 -9.61 -7.71 4.61
CA LEU A 130 -10.09 -8.93 5.25
C LEU A 130 -11.33 -8.69 6.12
N THR A 131 -11.73 -7.45 6.39
CA THR A 131 -13.04 -7.14 6.99
C THR A 131 -14.21 -7.61 6.12
N LEU A 132 -13.99 -7.80 4.81
CA LEU A 132 -14.95 -8.41 3.91
C LEU A 132 -14.96 -9.93 3.99
N SER A 133 -14.02 -10.59 4.67
CA SER A 133 -13.95 -12.05 4.80
C SER A 133 -14.78 -12.54 5.98
N ASP A 134 -15.11 -13.83 6.00
CA ASP A 134 -15.91 -14.41 7.08
C ASP A 134 -15.14 -14.51 8.41
N ASP A 135 -13.82 -14.74 8.37
CA ASP A 135 -12.99 -14.77 9.60
C ASP A 135 -12.49 -13.38 10.02
N GLY A 136 -12.74 -12.35 9.21
CA GLY A 136 -12.34 -10.98 9.51
C GLY A 136 -10.82 -10.70 9.39
N PRO A 137 -10.40 -9.51 9.83
CA PRO A 137 -9.00 -9.08 9.79
C PRO A 137 -8.15 -9.82 10.82
N LEU A 138 -6.84 -9.89 10.55
CA LEU A 138 -5.87 -10.41 11.51
C LEU A 138 -5.77 -9.45 12.71
N PRO A 139 -5.63 -9.98 13.95
CA PRO A 139 -5.44 -9.17 15.14
C PRO A 139 -4.20 -8.28 15.03
N GLU A 140 -4.25 -7.08 15.63
CA GLU A 140 -3.13 -6.13 15.57
C GLU A 140 -1.82 -6.71 16.10
N SER A 141 -1.87 -7.50 17.17
CA SER A 141 -0.69 -8.20 17.71
C SER A 141 -0.01 -9.08 16.66
N ARG A 142 -0.78 -9.82 15.86
CA ARG A 142 -0.26 -10.63 14.75
C ARG A 142 0.34 -9.78 13.64
N ILE A 143 -0.28 -8.65 13.31
CA ILE A 143 0.27 -7.71 12.34
C ILE A 143 1.59 -7.11 12.83
N MET A 144 1.68 -6.72 14.10
CA MET A 144 2.94 -6.22 14.69
C MET A 144 4.04 -7.27 14.67
N GLU A 145 3.73 -8.53 15.04
CA GLU A 145 4.68 -9.66 14.97
C GLU A 145 5.19 -9.86 13.54
N GLN A 146 4.28 -9.84 12.56
CA GLN A 146 4.59 -10.02 11.15
C GLN A 146 5.48 -8.88 10.62
N LEU A 147 5.08 -7.63 10.86
CA LEU A 147 5.85 -6.45 10.46
C LEU A 147 7.24 -6.44 11.08
N LYS A 148 7.34 -6.86 12.35
CA LYS A 148 8.63 -6.94 13.05
C LYS A 148 9.53 -8.04 12.49
N SER A 149 8.95 -9.17 12.12
CA SER A 149 9.70 -10.33 11.60
C SER A 149 10.24 -10.08 10.19
N ASN A 150 9.52 -9.29 9.39
CA ASN A 150 9.81 -9.05 7.99
C ASN A 150 10.29 -7.61 7.68
N MET A 151 10.68 -6.84 8.70
CA MET A 151 11.39 -5.58 8.52
C MET A 151 12.81 -5.81 7.99
N SER A 152 13.36 -4.79 7.33
CA SER A 152 14.72 -4.81 6.79
C SER A 152 15.78 -5.03 7.89
N ASP A 153 16.89 -5.67 7.53
CA ASP A 153 17.98 -5.96 8.46
C ASP A 153 18.63 -4.68 9.03
N HIS A 154 18.67 -3.60 8.23
CA HIS A 154 19.19 -2.32 8.67
C HIS A 154 18.31 -1.69 9.75
N LEU A 155 16.99 -1.65 9.53
CA LEU A 155 16.04 -1.15 10.53
C LEU A 155 16.05 -2.04 11.79
N ARG A 156 16.08 -3.36 11.61
CA ARG A 156 16.20 -4.32 12.71
C ARG A 156 17.45 -4.09 13.56
N SER A 157 18.58 -3.81 12.91
CA SER A 157 19.84 -3.51 13.58
C SER A 157 19.77 -2.19 14.35
N LYS A 158 19.17 -1.15 13.74
CA LYS A 158 18.94 0.15 14.39
C LYS A 158 18.04 0.02 15.61
N LEU A 159 17.01 -0.84 15.56
CA LEU A 159 16.05 -1.08 16.65
C LEU A 159 16.54 -2.02 17.75
N ARG A 160 17.57 -2.85 17.51
CA ARG A 160 18.08 -3.82 18.50
C ARG A 160 18.36 -3.22 19.90
N PRO A 161 19.00 -2.04 20.04
CA PRO A 161 19.24 -1.44 21.35
C PRO A 161 18.02 -0.70 21.93
N ILE A 162 16.91 -0.61 21.20
CA ILE A 162 15.76 0.23 21.56
C ILE A 162 14.65 -0.64 22.17
N THR A 163 14.17 -0.22 23.34
CA THR A 163 12.94 -0.79 23.93
C THR A 163 11.73 -0.17 23.27
N ILE A 164 11.04 -0.94 22.43
CA ILE A 164 9.78 -0.52 21.82
C ILE A 164 8.67 -0.59 22.88
N PRO A 165 7.92 0.50 23.14
CA PRO A 165 6.79 0.48 24.05
C PRO A 165 5.78 -0.59 23.68
N LYS A 166 5.26 -1.30 24.68
CA LYS A 166 4.17 -2.28 24.52
C LYS A 166 2.82 -1.72 24.93
N THR A 167 2.83 -0.76 25.85
CA THR A 167 1.65 -0.13 26.42
C THR A 167 1.78 1.38 26.36
N ILE A 168 0.64 2.07 26.35
CA ILE A 168 0.53 3.52 26.47
C ILE A 168 -0.49 3.86 27.56
N ARG A 169 -0.36 5.05 28.14
CA ARG A 169 -1.36 5.59 29.06
C ARG A 169 -2.38 6.42 28.31
N ILE A 170 -3.65 6.05 28.42
CA ILE A 170 -4.78 6.86 27.95
C ILE A 170 -5.59 7.23 29.20
N GLY A 171 -5.51 8.51 29.60
CA GLY A 171 -6.06 8.94 30.89
C GLY A 171 -5.36 8.26 32.06
N SER A 172 -6.12 7.53 32.88
CA SER A 172 -5.61 6.75 34.02
C SER A 172 -5.32 5.29 33.71
N GLU A 173 -5.69 4.80 32.52
CA GLU A 173 -5.59 3.38 32.16
C GLU A 173 -4.33 3.12 31.31
N GLU A 174 -3.74 1.94 31.54
CA GLU A 174 -2.65 1.42 30.72
C GLU A 174 -3.23 0.42 29.72
N VAL A 175 -3.05 0.72 28.43
CA VAL A 175 -3.60 -0.08 27.32
C VAL A 175 -2.47 -0.49 26.39
N ASP A 176 -2.66 -1.61 25.69
CA ASP A 176 -1.73 -2.03 24.64
C ASP A 176 -1.57 -0.94 23.58
N ILE A 177 -0.34 -0.74 23.11
CA ILE A 177 -0.06 0.26 22.09
C ILE A 177 -0.81 -0.09 20.80
N PRO A 178 -1.64 0.82 20.25
CA PRO A 178 -2.32 0.56 18.98
C PRO A 178 -1.32 0.44 17.83
N LEU A 179 -1.65 -0.37 16.81
CA LEU A 179 -0.81 -0.61 15.63
C LEU A 179 -0.32 0.68 14.99
N LEU A 180 -1.19 1.69 14.86
CA LEU A 180 -0.81 2.97 14.25
C LEU A 180 0.26 3.71 15.05
N GLN A 181 0.18 3.70 16.38
CA GLN A 181 1.18 4.36 17.22
C GLN A 181 2.49 3.57 17.28
N TRP A 182 2.39 2.24 17.31
CA TRP A 182 3.56 1.36 17.25
C TRP A 182 4.33 1.51 15.94
N THR A 183 3.62 1.56 14.81
CA THR A 183 4.23 1.78 13.49
C THR A 183 4.85 3.18 13.38
N GLU A 184 4.20 4.21 13.92
CA GLU A 184 4.73 5.59 14.00
C GLU A 184 6.02 5.66 14.82
N PHE A 185 6.07 4.98 15.96
CA PHE A 185 7.27 4.93 16.79
C PHE A 185 8.48 4.38 16.03
N ILE A 186 8.28 3.27 15.30
CA ILE A 186 9.33 2.66 14.47
C ILE A 186 9.70 3.56 13.29
N ALA A 187 8.72 4.23 12.68
CA ALA A 187 8.93 5.07 11.51
C ALA A 187 9.99 6.15 11.74
N ARG A 188 10.02 6.75 12.94
CA ARG A 188 11.02 7.76 13.31
C ARG A 188 12.46 7.25 13.16
N TYR A 189 12.70 6.00 13.57
CA TYR A 189 14.03 5.39 13.46
C TYR A 189 14.37 4.97 12.02
N ASP A 190 13.38 4.57 11.23
CA ASP A 190 13.57 4.32 9.80
C ASP A 190 13.89 5.62 9.04
N ASP A 191 13.20 6.71 9.38
CA ASP A 191 13.43 8.05 8.80
C ASP A 191 14.87 8.53 9.11
N ASP A 192 15.33 8.40 10.37
CA ASP A 192 16.70 8.72 10.77
C ASP A 192 17.74 7.84 10.04
N LEU A 193 17.50 6.53 9.98
CA LEU A 193 18.37 5.58 9.27
C LEU A 193 18.47 5.92 7.78
N ARG A 194 17.36 6.28 7.14
CA ARG A 194 17.32 6.67 5.73
C ARG A 194 18.06 7.96 5.48
N PHE A 195 17.93 8.93 6.39
CA PHE A 195 18.68 10.17 6.31
C PHE A 195 20.19 9.91 6.39
N GLU A 196 20.63 9.06 7.33
CA GLU A 196 22.03 8.62 7.47
C GLU A 196 22.54 7.93 6.19
N LEU A 197 21.76 6.99 5.64
CA LEU A 197 22.10 6.26 4.42
C LEU A 197 22.19 7.18 3.19
N LYS A 198 21.25 8.12 3.06
CA LYS A 198 21.26 9.12 1.99
C LYS A 198 22.52 9.98 2.06
N ARG A 199 22.86 10.47 3.24
CA ARG A 199 24.06 11.29 3.46
C ARG A 199 25.34 10.51 3.17
N ALA A 200 25.42 9.25 3.60
CA ALA A 200 26.56 8.39 3.31
C ALA A 200 26.74 8.16 1.79
N ARG A 201 25.63 7.99 1.07
CA ARG A 201 25.65 7.86 -0.39
C ARG A 201 26.13 9.13 -1.09
N GLU A 202 25.66 10.30 -0.66
CA GLU A 202 26.11 11.59 -1.20
C GLU A 202 27.63 11.79 -1.03
N ILE A 203 28.16 11.46 0.15
CA ILE A 203 29.61 11.52 0.42
C ILE A 203 30.36 10.55 -0.50
N ALA A 204 29.88 9.31 -0.66
CA ALA A 204 30.51 8.33 -1.53
C ALA A 204 30.52 8.78 -3.00
N ASP A 205 29.41 9.34 -3.47
CA ASP A 205 29.29 9.89 -4.83
C ASP A 205 30.22 11.09 -5.04
N ASP A 206 30.38 11.96 -4.04
CA ASP A 206 31.33 13.09 -4.07
C ASP A 206 32.79 12.62 -4.14
N VAL A 207 33.16 11.63 -3.33
CA VAL A 207 34.51 11.04 -3.35
C VAL A 207 34.78 10.43 -4.72
N HIS A 208 33.83 9.67 -5.29
CA HIS A 208 33.97 9.09 -6.62
C HIS A 208 34.08 10.13 -7.73
N ARG A 209 33.28 11.20 -7.67
CA ARG A 209 33.35 12.33 -8.61
C ARG A 209 34.69 13.05 -8.53
N ASN A 210 35.21 13.27 -7.33
CA ASN A 210 36.50 13.93 -7.13
C ASN A 210 37.67 13.07 -7.60
N ALA A 211 37.64 11.76 -7.34
CA ALA A 211 38.65 10.82 -7.83
C ALA A 211 38.71 10.81 -9.37
N LYS A 212 37.57 10.83 -10.06
CA LYS A 212 37.52 10.94 -11.53
C LYS A 212 38.16 12.22 -12.05
N ARG A 213 37.89 13.37 -11.41
CA ARG A 213 38.45 14.67 -11.80
C ARG A 213 39.98 14.70 -11.67
N GLN A 214 40.52 14.14 -10.59
CA GLN A 214 41.97 14.06 -10.39
C GLN A 214 42.65 13.18 -11.44
N ASN A 215 42.00 12.08 -11.86
CA ASN A 215 42.57 11.17 -12.85
C ASN A 215 42.63 11.80 -14.27
N THR A 216 41.66 12.64 -14.63
CA THR A 216 41.69 13.40 -15.90
C THR A 216 42.64 14.60 -15.89
N GLY A 217 43.01 15.12 -14.71
CA GLY A 217 44.01 16.20 -14.58
C GLY A 217 45.46 15.72 -14.62
N SER A 218 45.69 14.42 -14.44
CA SER A 218 47.02 13.81 -14.31
C SER A 218 47.63 13.35 -15.65
N THR A 219 46.87 13.41 -16.74
CA THR A 219 47.28 12.94 -18.09
C THR A 219 47.77 14.04 -19.02
N SER A 220 47.98 15.27 -18.52
CA SER A 220 48.48 16.42 -19.30
C SER A 220 50.00 16.64 -19.19
N SER A 221 50.80 15.60 -18.95
CA SER A 221 52.24 15.63 -19.25
C SER A 221 52.47 15.15 -20.68
N ALA A 222 52.38 16.09 -21.63
CA ALA A 222 52.75 15.85 -23.02
C ALA A 222 54.20 15.31 -23.10
N PRO A 223 54.48 14.25 -23.88
CA PRO A 223 55.85 13.76 -24.03
C PRO A 223 56.67 14.80 -24.78
N GLN A 224 57.76 15.27 -24.16
CA GLN A 224 58.73 16.15 -24.81
C GLN A 224 59.28 15.48 -26.07
N ARG A 225 58.93 16.04 -27.24
CA ARG A 225 59.54 15.65 -28.52
C ARG A 225 61.02 15.99 -28.50
N PRO A 226 61.93 15.08 -28.90
CA PRO A 226 63.34 15.41 -29.02
C PRO A 226 63.57 16.41 -30.17
N PRO A 227 64.59 17.27 -30.07
CA PRO A 227 64.86 18.30 -31.08
C PRO A 227 65.32 17.65 -32.39
N ARG A 228 64.77 18.14 -33.52
CA ARG A 228 65.19 17.73 -34.87
C ARG A 228 66.56 18.33 -35.21
N PRO A 229 67.46 17.59 -35.88
CA PRO A 229 68.74 18.14 -36.33
C PRO A 229 68.54 19.09 -37.53
N PRO A 230 69.45 20.07 -37.74
CA PRO A 230 69.31 21.05 -38.81
C PRO A 230 69.62 20.41 -40.17
N CYS A 231 68.72 20.65 -41.15
CA CYS A 231 68.92 20.26 -42.54
C CYS A 231 70.11 21.02 -43.14
N ARG A 232 71.10 20.28 -43.66
CA ARG A 232 72.14 20.83 -44.53
C ARG A 232 71.55 21.07 -45.92
N LEU A 233 71.53 22.32 -46.35
CA LEU A 233 71.35 22.72 -47.75
C LEU A 233 72.65 22.41 -48.50
N TRP A 234 72.55 21.62 -49.57
CA TRP A 234 73.61 21.46 -50.56
C TRP A 234 73.41 22.49 -51.67
N PHE A 235 74.47 23.24 -51.97
CA PHE A 235 74.82 23.70 -53.31
C PHE A 235 76.17 23.07 -53.65
#